data_AF-A0A1Q5U3M4-F1
#
_entry.id   AF-A0A1Q5U3M4-F1
#
_cell.length_a   1.000
_cell.length_b   1.000
_cell.length_c   1.000
_cell.angle_alpha   90.00
_cell.angle_beta   90.00
_cell.angle_gamma   90.00
#
_symmetry.space_group_name_H-M   'P 1'
#
loop_
_entity.id
_entity.type
_entity.pdbx_description
1 polymer ?
#
loop_
_entity_poly.entity_id
_entity_poly.type
_entity_poly.pdbx_seq_one_letter_code
_entity_poly.pdbx_strand_id
1 'polypeptide(L)'
;MLEYIVKHGNDMVKVLGTIGTFIGIILSVLKKLYADVSVFRERRAIKYIKYLNEYNIYLDELSKDYIKYEIASEIMFDVTKIKSDKFRNIFIKLKKDGLEPDYIALLKKLKTCTVLNSGIVQVNIGTSYYFSYCFEKIFSTYFFTLAFVVLVVFLFKVDTLSNTLGSASDFFLVVLSMILLMGIGIYLLMLSPSKYQIRKLNEELMKYKIDDVNL
;
A
#
# COMPACT_ATOMS: atom_id res chain seq x y z
N MET A 1 9.09 -13.82 -39.54
CA MET A 1 9.02 -13.39 -38.11
C MET A 1 9.80 -12.09 -37.88
N LEU A 2 11.06 -11.98 -38.32
CA LEU A 2 11.86 -10.74 -38.30
C LEU A 2 11.21 -9.59 -39.09
N GLU A 3 10.67 -9.87 -40.27
CA GLU A 3 9.93 -8.90 -41.10
C GLU A 3 8.72 -8.28 -40.39
N TYR A 4 8.04 -9.04 -39.52
CA TYR A 4 6.88 -8.58 -38.77
C TYR A 4 7.26 -7.59 -37.67
N ILE A 5 8.42 -7.82 -37.03
CA ILE A 5 8.97 -6.94 -35.98
C ILE A 5 9.52 -5.65 -36.58
N VAL A 6 10.17 -5.70 -37.74
CA VAL A 6 10.66 -4.50 -38.45
C VAL A 6 9.49 -3.67 -38.98
N LYS A 7 8.44 -4.31 -39.50
CA LYS A 7 7.26 -3.62 -40.05
C LYS A 7 6.34 -3.01 -38.99
N HIS A 8 6.28 -3.60 -37.79
CA HIS A 8 5.41 -3.13 -36.69
C HIS A 8 6.16 -2.58 -35.47
N GLY A 9 7.50 -2.54 -35.48
CA GLY A 9 8.30 -2.01 -34.37
C GLY A 9 8.03 -0.54 -34.08
N ASN A 10 7.81 0.26 -35.13
CA ASN A 10 7.44 1.68 -34.98
C ASN A 10 6.03 1.85 -34.35
N ASP A 11 5.11 0.95 -34.68
CA ASP A 11 3.78 0.92 -34.06
C ASP A 11 3.85 0.44 -32.61
N MET A 12 4.68 -0.55 -32.29
CA MET A 12 4.90 -0.99 -30.91
C MET A 12 5.54 0.10 -30.04
N VAL A 13 6.48 0.89 -30.57
CA VAL A 13 7.08 2.02 -29.85
C VAL A 13 6.06 3.14 -29.61
N LYS A 14 5.20 3.44 -30.59
CA LYS A 14 4.09 4.39 -30.39
C LYS A 14 3.12 3.90 -29.32
N VAL A 15 2.77 2.61 -29.34
CA VAL A 15 1.89 1.97 -28.35
C VAL A 15 2.52 2.03 -26.95
N LEU A 16 3.80 1.69 -26.80
CA LEU A 16 4.51 1.81 -25.51
C LEU A 16 4.59 3.27 -25.04
N GLY A 17 4.86 4.21 -25.96
CA GLY A 17 4.91 5.64 -25.66
C GLY A 17 3.57 6.16 -25.16
N THR A 18 2.46 5.75 -25.78
CA THR A 18 1.10 6.08 -25.32
C THR A 18 0.75 5.44 -23.98
N ILE A 19 1.19 4.20 -23.71
CA ILE A 19 0.99 3.55 -22.41
C ILE A 19 1.80 4.27 -21.33
N GLY A 20 3.05 4.63 -21.61
CA GLY A 20 3.91 5.37 -20.69
C GLY A 20 3.37 6.76 -20.33
N THR A 21 2.87 7.50 -21.33
CA THR A 21 2.18 8.79 -21.08
C THR A 21 0.88 8.60 -20.32
N PHE A 22 0.10 7.57 -20.62
CA PHE A 22 -1.13 7.26 -19.89
C PHE A 22 -0.87 6.94 -18.41
N ILE A 23 0.14 6.11 -18.12
CA ILE A 23 0.58 5.80 -16.76
C ILE A 23 1.11 7.06 -16.06
N GLY A 24 1.90 7.89 -16.75
CA GLY A 24 2.40 9.15 -16.22
C GLY A 24 1.29 10.14 -15.86
N ILE A 25 0.24 10.23 -16.69
CA ILE A 25 -0.95 11.04 -16.43
C ILE A 25 -1.70 10.48 -15.21
N ILE A 26 -1.92 9.17 -15.14
CA ILE A 26 -2.58 8.53 -13.99
C ILE A 26 -1.81 8.77 -12.70
N LEU A 27 -0.49 8.62 -12.70
CA LEU A 27 0.36 8.89 -11.52
C LEU A 27 0.31 10.36 -11.10
N SER A 28 0.34 11.29 -12.06
CA SER A 28 0.17 12.73 -11.76
C SER A 28 -1.20 13.06 -11.20
N VAL A 29 -2.27 12.47 -11.75
CA VAL A 29 -3.64 12.63 -11.24
C VAL A 29 -3.77 12.05 -9.84
N LEU A 30 -3.23 10.84 -9.58
CA LEU A 30 -3.20 10.22 -8.26
C LEU A 30 -2.42 11.07 -7.25
N LYS A 31 -1.26 11.61 -7.63
CA LYS A 31 -0.46 12.50 -6.77
C LYS A 31 -1.23 13.78 -6.44
N LYS A 32 -1.91 14.36 -7.43
CA LYS A 32 -2.71 15.57 -7.24
C LYS A 32 -3.96 15.30 -6.38
N LEU A 33 -4.66 14.21 -6.62
CA LEU A 33 -5.80 13.77 -5.79
C LEU A 33 -5.36 13.48 -4.36
N TYR A 34 -4.21 12.83 -4.16
CA TYR A 34 -3.69 12.57 -2.82
C TYR A 34 -3.34 13.88 -2.09
N ALA A 35 -2.70 14.83 -2.78
CA ALA A 35 -2.40 16.15 -2.24
C ALA A 35 -3.69 16.92 -1.92
N ASP A 36 -4.65 16.96 -2.84
CA ASP A 36 -5.94 17.63 -2.63
C ASP A 36 -6.69 17.01 -1.45
N VAL A 37 -6.82 15.68 -1.39
CA VAL A 37 -7.47 14.99 -0.27
C VAL A 37 -6.75 15.30 1.06
N SER A 38 -5.42 15.38 1.07
CA SER A 38 -4.67 15.73 2.28
C SER A 38 -4.91 17.19 2.72
N VAL A 39 -4.97 18.14 1.79
CA VAL A 39 -5.25 19.56 2.05
C VAL A 39 -6.71 19.78 2.46
N PHE A 40 -7.66 19.10 1.83
CA PHE A 40 -9.08 19.15 2.23
C PHE A 40 -9.31 18.58 3.64
N ARG A 41 -8.47 17.62 4.07
CA ARG A 41 -8.55 17.01 5.40
C ARG A 41 -8.12 17.96 6.51
N GLU A 42 -6.95 18.59 6.38
CA GLU A 42 -6.49 19.62 7.33
C GLU A 42 -7.50 20.79 7.44
N ARG A 43 -8.10 21.18 6.31
CA ARG A 43 -9.15 22.20 6.29
C ARG A 43 -10.41 21.80 7.06
N ARG A 44 -10.75 20.51 7.17
CA ARG A 44 -11.95 20.05 7.87
C ARG A 44 -11.81 20.21 9.38
N ALA A 45 -10.69 19.78 9.97
CA ALA A 45 -10.44 19.96 11.41
C ALA A 45 -10.42 21.46 11.79
N ILE A 46 -9.73 22.29 11.01
CA ILE A 46 -9.69 23.75 11.21
C ILE A 46 -11.09 24.36 11.10
N LYS A 47 -11.90 23.92 10.14
CA LYS A 47 -13.29 24.37 9.96
C LYS A 47 -14.17 24.00 11.16
N TYR A 48 -14.03 22.80 11.71
CA TYR A 48 -14.76 22.37 12.90
C TYR A 48 -14.34 23.13 14.16
N ILE A 49 -13.05 23.40 14.34
CA ILE A 49 -12.56 24.26 15.44
C ILE A 49 -13.15 25.68 15.30
N LYS A 50 -13.17 26.23 14.08
CA LYS A 50 -13.77 27.54 13.81
C LYS A 50 -15.25 27.56 14.17
N TYR A 51 -16.02 26.56 13.73
CA TYR A 51 -17.45 26.49 14.04
C TYR A 51 -17.74 26.30 15.52
N LEU A 52 -16.94 25.50 16.21
CA LEU A 52 -17.08 25.33 17.66
C LEU A 52 -16.84 26.65 18.39
N ASN A 53 -15.86 27.46 17.95
CA ASN A 53 -15.57 28.76 18.56
C ASN A 53 -16.63 29.82 18.24
N GLU A 54 -17.08 29.91 16.97
CA GLU A 54 -18.04 30.94 16.54
C GLU A 54 -19.48 30.66 17.00
N TYR A 55 -19.89 29.39 17.04
CA TYR A 55 -21.28 29.01 17.30
C TYR A 55 -21.48 28.29 18.64
N ASN A 56 -20.50 28.33 19.54
CA ASN A 56 -20.57 27.66 20.85
C ASN A 56 -21.86 27.96 21.63
N ILE A 57 -22.35 29.20 21.55
CA ILE A 57 -23.54 29.67 22.28
C ILE A 57 -24.84 29.07 21.69
N TYR A 58 -24.83 28.72 20.40
CA TYR A 58 -26.00 28.20 19.68
C TYR A 58 -26.05 26.67 19.64
N LEU A 59 -24.96 26.01 20.00
CA LEU A 59 -24.88 24.55 20.02
C LEU A 59 -25.28 24.01 21.40
N ASP A 60 -26.04 22.92 21.40
CA ASP A 60 -26.27 22.11 22.58
C ASP A 60 -25.00 21.30 22.97
N GLU A 61 -24.95 20.83 24.21
CA GLU A 61 -23.76 20.15 24.76
C GLU A 61 -23.41 18.87 23.97
N LEU A 62 -24.41 18.12 23.50
CA LEU A 62 -24.23 16.90 22.74
C LEU A 62 -23.63 17.20 21.36
N SER A 63 -24.11 18.23 20.68
CA SER A 63 -23.51 18.69 19.41
C SER A 63 -22.07 19.17 19.58
N LYS A 64 -21.74 19.85 20.68
CA LYS A 64 -20.35 20.26 20.98
C LYS A 64 -19.45 19.05 21.16
N ASP A 65 -19.90 18.05 21.90
CA ASP A 65 -19.13 16.85 22.16
C ASP A 65 -18.93 16.01 20.91
N TYR A 66 -19.93 15.95 20.02
CA TYR A 66 -19.77 15.35 18.70
C TYR A 66 -18.73 16.08 17.83
N ILE A 67 -18.75 17.41 17.80
CA ILE A 67 -17.75 18.19 17.04
C ILE A 67 -16.34 17.98 17.62
N LYS A 68 -16.19 18.00 18.94
CA LYS A 68 -14.91 17.70 19.61
C LYS A 68 -14.41 16.30 19.26
N TYR A 69 -15.31 15.31 19.22
CA TYR A 69 -15.00 13.95 18.81
C TYR A 69 -14.48 13.88 17.36
N GLU A 70 -15.16 14.53 16.42
CA GLU A 70 -14.75 14.58 15.01
C GLU A 70 -13.38 15.26 14.82
N ILE A 71 -13.15 16.38 15.53
CA ILE A 71 -11.84 17.06 15.53
C ILE A 71 -10.75 16.10 16.05
N ALA A 72 -10.99 15.45 17.18
CA ALA A 72 -10.04 14.50 17.77
C ALA A 72 -9.78 13.32 16.83
N SER A 73 -10.81 12.83 16.14
CA SER A 73 -10.66 11.73 15.19
C SER A 73 -9.84 12.13 13.97
N GLU A 74 -10.08 13.31 13.41
CA GLU A 74 -9.34 13.78 12.23
C GLU A 74 -7.85 14.00 12.55
N ILE A 75 -7.55 14.62 13.69
CA ILE A 75 -6.16 14.82 14.18
C ILE A 75 -5.48 13.47 14.41
N MET A 76 -6.15 12.55 15.09
CA MET A 76 -5.56 11.25 15.41
C MET A 76 -5.41 10.38 14.16
N PHE A 77 -6.27 10.53 13.15
CA PHE A 77 -6.07 9.92 11.83
C PHE A 77 -4.84 10.50 11.12
N ASP A 78 -4.61 11.82 11.20
CA ASP A 78 -3.42 12.45 10.62
C ASP A 78 -2.12 11.89 11.20
N VAL A 79 -2.10 11.65 12.52
CA VAL A 79 -0.93 11.11 13.23
C VAL A 79 -0.76 9.62 12.96
N THR A 80 -1.82 8.82 13.09
CA THR A 80 -1.72 7.35 13.06
C THR A 80 -1.86 6.75 11.66
N LYS A 81 -2.49 7.48 10.72
CA LYS A 81 -2.98 7.00 9.42
C LYS A 81 -3.95 5.83 9.54
N ILE A 82 -4.68 5.75 10.66
CA ILE A 82 -5.66 4.69 10.96
C ILE A 82 -7.06 5.29 11.05
N LYS A 83 -7.96 4.90 10.13
CA LYS A 83 -9.32 5.46 10.04
C LYS A 83 -10.28 4.93 11.12
N SER A 84 -10.10 3.68 11.56
CA SER A 84 -10.98 3.07 12.56
C SER A 84 -10.59 3.52 13.95
N ASP A 85 -11.50 4.20 14.65
CA ASP A 85 -11.29 4.69 16.03
C ASP A 85 -11.00 3.54 17.00
N LYS A 86 -11.74 2.43 16.89
CA LYS A 86 -11.54 1.23 17.72
C LYS A 86 -10.14 0.66 17.55
N PHE A 87 -9.71 0.46 16.30
CA PHE A 87 -8.37 -0.05 16.01
C PHE A 87 -7.28 0.94 16.41
N ARG A 88 -7.54 2.25 16.27
CA ARG A 88 -6.62 3.31 16.67
C ARG A 88 -6.36 3.30 18.18
N ASN A 89 -7.40 3.12 18.99
CA ASN A 89 -7.25 3.02 20.45
C ASN A 89 -6.44 1.79 20.86
N ILE A 90 -6.72 0.64 20.23
CA ILE A 90 -5.92 -0.59 20.42
C ILE A 90 -4.46 -0.35 20.04
N PHE A 91 -4.22 0.27 18.89
CA PHE A 91 -2.88 0.57 18.38
C PHE A 91 -2.10 1.51 19.29
N ILE A 92 -2.74 2.57 19.80
CA ILE A 92 -2.12 3.53 20.72
C ILE A 92 -1.73 2.84 22.04
N LYS A 93 -2.60 1.99 22.58
CA LYS A 93 -2.31 1.23 23.81
C LYS A 93 -1.13 0.29 23.62
N LEU A 94 -1.15 -0.55 22.59
CA LEU A 94 -0.03 -1.45 22.27
C LEU A 94 1.30 -0.72 22.08
N LYS A 95 1.27 0.47 21.44
CA LYS A 95 2.48 1.30 21.29
C LYS A 95 2.97 1.87 22.62
N LYS A 96 2.05 2.27 23.51
CA LYS A 96 2.38 2.77 24.86
C LYS A 96 2.96 1.66 25.74
N ASP A 97 2.46 0.44 25.59
CA ASP A 97 2.89 -0.74 26.35
C ASP A 97 4.25 -1.30 25.85
N GLY A 98 4.83 -0.70 24.81
CA GLY A 98 6.18 -1.01 24.35
C GLY A 98 6.26 -2.11 23.29
N LEU A 99 5.17 -2.38 22.54
CA LEU A 99 5.22 -3.31 21.42
C LEU A 99 6.28 -2.87 20.40
N GLU A 100 7.11 -3.82 19.97
CA GLU A 100 8.22 -3.56 19.05
C GLU A 100 7.71 -2.94 17.73
N PRO A 101 8.42 -1.95 17.15
CA PRO A 101 7.99 -1.28 15.92
C PRO A 101 7.69 -2.23 14.75
N ASP A 102 8.41 -3.35 14.67
CA ASP A 102 8.23 -4.37 13.62
C ASP A 102 6.87 -5.08 13.72
N TYR A 103 6.44 -5.44 14.94
CA TYR A 103 5.12 -6.02 15.19
C TYR A 103 4.01 -4.99 14.95
N ILE A 104 4.24 -3.72 15.28
CA ILE A 104 3.33 -2.62 14.98
C ILE A 104 3.11 -2.48 13.47
N ALA A 105 4.17 -2.58 12.67
CA ALA A 105 4.09 -2.52 11.22
C ALA A 105 3.30 -3.71 10.63
N LEU A 106 3.52 -4.91 11.16
CA LEU A 106 2.76 -6.11 10.79
C LEU A 106 1.27 -5.98 11.16
N LEU A 107 0.98 -5.49 12.35
CA LEU A 107 -0.39 -5.25 12.82
C LEU A 107 -1.12 -4.25 11.92
N LYS A 108 -0.43 -3.19 11.47
CA LYS A 108 -1.00 -2.20 10.55
C LYS A 108 -1.37 -2.79 9.19
N LYS A 109 -0.57 -3.74 8.67
CA LYS A 109 -0.89 -4.50 7.44
C LYS A 109 -2.10 -5.42 7.66
N LEU A 110 -2.26 -5.97 8.87
CA LEU A 110 -3.27 -6.96 9.23
C LEU A 110 -4.55 -6.36 9.85
N LYS A 111 -4.75 -5.03 9.77
CA LYS A 111 -5.87 -4.30 10.40
C LYS A 111 -7.27 -4.87 10.15
N THR A 112 -7.47 -5.55 9.01
CA THR A 112 -8.78 -6.10 8.62
C THR A 112 -9.02 -7.48 9.25
N CYS A 113 -7.95 -8.14 9.71
CA CYS A 113 -7.96 -9.48 10.32
C CYS A 113 -7.71 -9.43 11.84
N THR A 114 -7.49 -8.24 12.40
CA THR A 114 -7.34 -8.05 13.85
C THR A 114 -8.69 -8.02 14.53
N VAL A 115 -8.87 -8.94 15.47
CA VAL A 115 -10.05 -9.08 16.32
C VAL A 115 -9.61 -8.87 17.76
N LEU A 116 -10.42 -8.16 18.55
CA LEU A 116 -10.25 -8.09 19.99
C LEU A 116 -11.08 -9.21 20.61
N ASN A 117 -10.43 -10.20 21.22
CA ASN A 117 -11.10 -11.29 21.91
C ASN A 117 -10.73 -11.26 23.40
N SER A 118 -11.72 -11.00 24.26
CA SER A 118 -11.54 -11.02 25.72
C SER A 118 -10.40 -10.09 26.22
N GLY A 119 -10.28 -8.90 25.62
CA GLY A 119 -9.23 -7.93 25.95
C GLY A 119 -7.86 -8.22 25.32
N ILE A 120 -7.70 -9.33 24.61
CA ILE A 120 -6.46 -9.66 23.90
C ILE A 120 -6.64 -9.41 22.41
N VAL A 121 -5.68 -8.72 21.80
CA VAL A 121 -5.66 -8.47 20.36
C VAL A 121 -5.15 -9.73 19.67
N GLN A 122 -5.97 -10.35 18.83
CA GLN A 122 -5.58 -11.52 18.06
C GLN A 122 -5.80 -11.26 16.57
N VAL A 123 -4.83 -11.64 15.75
CA VAL A 123 -5.03 -11.68 14.31
C VAL A 123 -5.60 -13.03 13.95
N ASN A 124 -6.89 -13.07 13.61
CA ASN A 124 -7.55 -14.27 13.08
C ASN A 124 -7.67 -14.17 11.57
N ILE A 125 -7.08 -15.13 10.87
CA ILE A 125 -6.96 -15.11 9.43
C ILE A 125 -7.89 -16.15 8.83
N GLY A 126 -8.88 -15.67 8.07
CA GLY A 126 -9.78 -16.53 7.31
C GLY A 126 -9.11 -17.18 6.11
N THR A 127 -9.79 -18.18 5.54
CA THR A 127 -9.37 -18.90 4.32
C THR A 127 -9.18 -17.98 3.11
N SER A 128 -9.95 -16.89 3.03
CA SER A 128 -9.84 -15.87 1.97
C SER A 128 -8.49 -15.19 1.92
N TYR A 129 -7.87 -14.90 3.07
CA TYR A 129 -6.53 -14.30 3.12
C TYR A 129 -5.47 -15.28 2.62
N TYR A 130 -5.61 -16.58 2.93
CA TYR A 130 -4.66 -17.59 2.46
C TYR A 130 -4.73 -17.75 0.94
N PHE A 131 -5.93 -17.66 0.37
CA PHE A 131 -6.13 -17.62 -1.07
C PHE A 131 -5.41 -16.41 -1.68
N SER A 132 -5.71 -15.19 -1.21
CA SER A 132 -5.04 -13.97 -1.70
C SER A 132 -3.52 -14.03 -1.56
N TYR A 133 -3.01 -14.51 -0.43
CA TYR A 133 -1.58 -14.73 -0.21
C TYR A 133 -0.98 -15.67 -1.27
N CYS A 134 -1.66 -16.78 -1.57
CA CYS A 134 -1.21 -17.73 -2.59
C CYS A 134 -1.18 -17.09 -3.99
N PHE A 135 -2.22 -16.33 -4.35
CA PHE A 135 -2.25 -15.57 -5.61
C PHE A 135 -1.10 -14.59 -5.69
N GLU A 136 -0.84 -13.80 -4.64
CA GLU A 136 0.29 -12.85 -4.61
C GLU A 136 1.63 -13.55 -4.85
N LYS A 137 1.85 -14.75 -4.28
CA LYS A 137 3.08 -15.52 -4.52
C LYS A 137 3.16 -16.06 -5.94
N ILE A 138 2.08 -16.60 -6.49
CA ILE A 138 2.03 -17.10 -7.86
C ILE A 138 2.30 -15.96 -8.84
N PHE A 139 1.65 -14.81 -8.66
CA PHE A 139 1.88 -13.63 -9.49
C PHE A 139 3.29 -13.06 -9.33
N SER A 140 3.83 -13.04 -8.11
CA SER A 140 5.23 -12.65 -7.88
C SER A 140 6.20 -13.53 -8.66
N THR A 141 6.06 -14.86 -8.57
CA THR A 141 6.86 -15.81 -9.34
C THR A 141 6.68 -15.60 -10.84
N TYR A 142 5.46 -15.38 -11.31
CA TYR A 142 5.17 -15.09 -12.72
C TYR A 142 5.94 -13.85 -13.21
N PHE A 143 5.95 -12.74 -12.46
CA PHE A 143 6.70 -11.54 -12.83
C PHE A 143 8.21 -11.76 -12.83
N PHE A 144 8.75 -12.55 -11.90
CA PHE A 144 10.16 -12.94 -11.92
C PHE A 144 10.50 -13.83 -13.13
N THR A 145 9.66 -14.80 -13.46
CA THR A 145 9.85 -15.64 -14.65
C THR A 145 9.78 -14.80 -15.92
N LEU A 146 8.85 -13.84 -16.00
CA LEU A 146 8.72 -12.95 -17.15
C LEU A 146 9.95 -12.05 -17.30
N ALA A 147 10.50 -11.51 -16.21
CA ALA A 147 11.76 -10.78 -16.20
C ALA A 147 12.91 -11.66 -16.73
N PHE A 148 13.01 -12.89 -16.23
CA PHE A 148 14.02 -13.85 -16.69
C PHE A 148 13.89 -14.17 -18.18
N VAL A 149 12.67 -14.39 -18.69
CA VAL A 149 12.42 -14.63 -20.12
C VAL A 149 12.85 -13.42 -20.97
N VAL A 150 12.51 -12.20 -20.54
CA VAL A 150 12.94 -10.98 -21.24
C VAL A 150 14.47 -10.88 -21.30
N LEU A 151 15.16 -11.19 -20.20
CA LEU A 151 16.62 -11.23 -20.16
C LEU A 151 17.20 -12.27 -21.14
N VAL A 152 16.69 -13.50 -21.12
CA VAL A 152 17.17 -14.58 -21.99
C VAL A 152 16.97 -14.24 -23.46
N VAL A 153 15.78 -13.74 -23.84
CA VAL A 153 15.48 -13.31 -25.22
C VAL A 153 16.41 -12.18 -25.67
N PHE A 154 16.73 -11.24 -24.77
CA PHE A 154 17.68 -10.18 -25.06
C PHE A 154 19.09 -10.72 -25.30
N LEU A 155 19.59 -11.60 -24.42
CA LEU A 155 20.93 -12.19 -24.56
C LEU A 155 21.08 -12.96 -25.88
N PHE A 156 20.07 -13.76 -26.27
CA PHE A 156 20.05 -14.45 -27.56
C PHE A 156 20.06 -13.50 -28.76
N LYS A 157 19.44 -12.32 -28.64
CA LYS A 157 19.48 -11.30 -29.71
C LYS A 157 20.83 -10.59 -29.80
N VAL A 158 21.50 -10.34 -28.69
CA VAL A 158 22.82 -9.66 -28.67
C VAL A 158 23.87 -10.45 -29.45
N ASP A 159 23.87 -11.79 -29.36
CA ASP A 159 24.77 -12.65 -30.15
C ASP A 159 24.53 -12.53 -31.68
N THR A 160 23.33 -12.13 -32.10
CA THR A 160 22.98 -11.99 -33.53
C THR A 160 23.13 -10.57 -34.09
N LEU A 161 23.38 -9.56 -33.25
CA LEU A 161 23.14 -8.14 -33.59
C LEU A 161 24.33 -7.24 -33.23
N SER A 162 25.55 -7.71 -33.46
CA SER A 162 26.80 -7.03 -33.08
C SER A 162 27.11 -5.73 -33.84
N ASN A 163 26.22 -5.18 -34.69
CA ASN A 163 26.60 -4.07 -35.59
C ASN A 163 25.51 -3.00 -35.88
N THR A 164 24.70 -2.55 -34.91
CA THR A 164 23.81 -1.38 -35.16
C THR A 164 23.53 -0.49 -33.96
N LEU A 165 23.42 0.81 -34.23
CA LEU A 165 23.17 1.95 -33.32
C LEU A 165 21.92 1.82 -32.41
N GLY A 166 21.02 0.85 -32.66
CA GLY A 166 19.83 0.56 -31.84
C GLY A 166 20.10 -0.26 -30.56
N SER A 167 21.32 -0.76 -30.39
CA SER A 167 21.70 -1.61 -29.25
C SER A 167 21.60 -0.91 -27.90
N ALA A 168 21.87 0.40 -27.83
CA ALA A 168 21.83 1.16 -26.58
C ALA A 168 20.41 1.47 -26.10
N SER A 169 19.48 1.80 -27.01
CA SER A 169 18.07 2.00 -26.67
C SER A 169 17.39 0.70 -26.29
N ASP A 170 17.70 -0.39 -26.98
CA ASP A 170 17.16 -1.72 -26.67
C ASP A 170 17.67 -2.20 -25.31
N PHE A 171 18.96 -1.98 -25.01
CA PHE A 171 19.52 -2.26 -23.70
C PHE A 171 18.84 -1.45 -22.59
N PHE A 172 18.64 -0.14 -22.80
CA PHE A 172 17.95 0.72 -21.82
C PHE A 172 16.51 0.26 -21.55
N LEU A 173 15.76 -0.09 -22.60
CA LEU A 173 14.38 -0.60 -22.47
C LEU A 173 14.33 -1.93 -21.71
N VAL A 174 15.29 -2.84 -21.97
CA VAL A 174 15.38 -4.10 -21.25
C VAL A 174 15.70 -3.87 -19.78
N VAL A 175 16.68 -3.03 -19.46
CA VAL A 175 17.01 -2.68 -18.06
C VAL A 175 15.81 -2.05 -17.35
N LEU A 176 15.11 -1.12 -17.99
CA LEU A 176 13.90 -0.51 -17.42
C LEU A 176 12.79 -1.54 -17.19
N SER A 177 12.55 -2.43 -18.15
CA SER A 177 11.55 -3.49 -18.04
C SER A 177 11.88 -4.46 -16.91
N MET A 178 13.16 -4.80 -16.73
CA MET A 178 13.63 -5.67 -15.64
C MET A 178 13.40 -5.03 -14.28
N ILE A 179 13.74 -3.75 -14.12
CA ILE A 179 13.51 -3.01 -12.88
C ILE A 179 12.01 -2.98 -12.54
N LEU A 180 11.15 -2.74 -13.52
CA LEU A 180 9.70 -2.73 -13.32
C LEU A 180 9.17 -4.11 -12.93
N LEU A 181 9.52 -5.16 -13.68
CA LEU A 181 9.02 -6.52 -13.44
C LEU A 181 9.53 -7.09 -12.12
N MET A 182 10.82 -6.92 -11.81
CA MET A 182 11.38 -7.31 -10.52
C MET A 182 10.79 -6.48 -9.38
N GLY A 183 10.60 -5.18 -9.58
CA GLY A 183 9.97 -4.29 -8.60
C GLY A 183 8.55 -4.74 -8.24
N ILE A 184 7.73 -5.08 -9.24
CA ILE A 184 6.38 -5.62 -9.04
C ILE A 184 6.45 -6.99 -8.35
N GLY A 185 7.36 -7.86 -8.77
CA GLY A 185 7.58 -9.17 -8.16
C GLY A 185 7.93 -9.07 -6.67
N ILE A 186 8.88 -8.21 -6.30
CA ILE A 186 9.29 -7.94 -4.91
C ILE A 186 8.14 -7.32 -4.12
N TYR A 187 7.42 -6.37 -4.71
CA TYR A 187 6.28 -5.72 -4.06
C TYR A 187 5.21 -6.73 -3.66
N LEU A 188 4.79 -7.60 -4.60
CA LEU A 188 3.85 -8.69 -4.33
C LEU A 188 4.39 -9.69 -3.29
N LEU A 189 5.69 -9.91 -3.27
CA LEU A 189 6.32 -10.79 -2.28
C LEU A 189 6.27 -10.18 -0.87
N MET A 190 6.37 -8.86 -0.74
CA MET A 190 6.36 -8.14 0.55
C MET A 190 4.97 -7.69 1.03
N LEU A 191 3.95 -7.83 0.19
CA LEU A 191 2.61 -7.30 0.44
C LEU A 191 1.96 -7.97 1.66
N SER A 192 1.80 -9.29 1.61
CA SER A 192 1.16 -10.06 2.68
C SER A 192 2.15 -10.74 3.65
N PRO A 193 2.02 -10.51 4.97
CA PRO A 193 2.76 -11.24 6.00
C PRO A 193 2.63 -12.76 5.90
N SER A 194 3.71 -13.47 6.24
CA SER A 194 3.74 -14.94 6.25
C SER A 194 3.05 -15.53 7.49
N LYS A 195 2.59 -16.79 7.40
CA LYS A 195 1.98 -17.52 8.52
C LYS A 195 2.85 -17.49 9.78
N TYR A 196 4.17 -17.59 9.62
CA TYR A 196 5.11 -17.53 10.73
C TYR A 196 5.14 -16.14 11.39
N GLN A 197 5.17 -15.07 10.60
CA GLN A 197 5.13 -13.70 11.10
C GLN A 197 3.83 -13.41 11.86
N ILE A 198 2.70 -13.93 11.37
CA ILE A 198 1.39 -13.82 12.03
C ILE A 198 1.39 -14.59 13.35
N ARG A 199 1.94 -15.81 13.38
CA ARG A 199 2.03 -16.59 14.62
C ARG A 199 2.87 -15.88 15.67
N LYS A 200 4.06 -15.40 15.29
CA LYS A 200 4.95 -14.65 16.17
C LYS A 200 4.30 -13.36 16.67
N LEU A 201 3.59 -12.66 15.79
CA LEU A 201 2.81 -11.48 16.17
C LEU A 201 1.74 -11.84 17.21
N ASN A 202 0.96 -12.91 17.02
CA ASN A 202 -0.04 -13.33 17.98
C ASN A 202 0.58 -13.76 19.32
N GLU A 203 1.72 -14.47 19.30
CA GLU A 203 2.47 -14.83 20.52
C GLU A 203 2.91 -13.59 21.31
N GLU A 204 3.37 -12.53 20.63
CA GLU A 204 3.70 -11.27 21.27
C GLU A 204 2.48 -10.50 21.76
N LEU A 205 1.41 -10.43 20.95
CA LEU A 205 0.18 -9.73 21.33
C LEU A 205 -0.51 -10.37 22.54
N MET A 206 -0.38 -11.69 22.74
CA MET A 206 -0.91 -12.40 23.92
C MET A 206 -0.32 -11.91 25.24
N LYS A 207 0.86 -11.27 25.22
CA LYS A 207 1.49 -10.69 26.42
C LYS A 207 0.83 -9.39 26.86
N TYR A 208 0.07 -8.76 25.98
CA TYR A 208 -0.58 -7.47 26.21
C TYR A 208 -2.08 -7.67 26.42
N LYS A 209 -2.54 -7.35 27.63
CA LYS A 209 -3.96 -7.37 27.96
C LYS A 209 -4.50 -5.95 27.92
N ILE A 210 -5.50 -5.73 27.08
CA ILE A 210 -6.21 -4.45 26.97
C ILE A 210 -7.53 -4.59 27.70
N ASP A 211 -7.52 -4.27 29.00
CA ASP A 211 -8.69 -4.42 29.88
C ASP A 211 -9.79 -3.36 29.65
N ASP A 212 -9.59 -2.41 28.72
CA ASP A 212 -10.43 -1.21 28.65
C ASP A 212 -10.70 -0.77 27.19
N VAL A 213 -11.34 -1.63 26.39
CA VAL A 213 -11.97 -1.18 25.15
C VAL A 213 -13.46 -1.45 25.31
N ASN A 214 -14.20 -0.46 25.79
CA ASN A 214 -15.65 -0.45 25.67
C ASN A 214 -15.98 -0.60 24.17
N LEU A 215 -16.59 -1.76 23.86
CA LEU A 215 -16.90 -2.23 22.52
C LEU A 215 -18.08 -1.46 21.93
#